data_AF-A0A0N7GXU7-F1
#
_entry.id   AF-A0A0N7GXU7-F1
#
_cell.length_a   1.000
_cell.length_b   1.000
_cell.length_c   1.000
_cell.angle_alpha   90.00
_cell.angle_beta   90.00
_cell.angle_gamma   90.00
#
_symmetry.space_group_name_H-M   'P 1'
#
loop_
_entity.id
_entity.type
_entity.pdbx_description
1 polymer ?
#
loop_
_entity_poly.entity_id
_entity_poly.type
_entity_poly.pdbx_seq_one_letter_code
_entity_poly.pdbx_strand_id
1 'polypeptide(L)'
;MNNSISPPIKKINTSDLIPYVNNSRIHSEEQVLQIAASIKEFGFLNPIIIDGHNGIIAGHGRVMAAKKLKIKELPCIDASHLSEAQNGSPFIPPIDKPWCRISIDYHSTQFSGFGNRAKFRDFGMISIQCFVPKNTGTLVLMRVCQEWRDLLEGKSIEHLEVYIVHAPQNIDDDNFYGKIMRAEFRVN
;
A
#
# COMPACT_ATOMS: atom_id res chain seq x y z
N MET A 1 3.80 32.63 17.75
CA MET A 1 4.34 32.40 16.39
C MET A 1 3.30 31.56 15.66
N ASN A 2 2.77 32.07 14.54
CA ASN A 2 1.66 31.46 13.81
C ASN A 2 2.11 30.18 13.12
N ASN A 3 1.85 29.02 13.71
CA ASN A 3 1.92 27.76 13.00
C ASN A 3 0.67 27.64 12.13
N SER A 4 0.73 28.12 10.89
CA SER A 4 -0.27 27.80 9.89
C SER A 4 -0.24 26.29 9.66
N ILE A 5 -1.27 25.59 10.14
CA ILE A 5 -1.43 24.11 10.10
C ILE A 5 -1.63 23.60 8.65
N SER A 6 -1.82 24.51 7.68
CA SER A 6 -2.07 24.17 6.29
C SER A 6 -0.80 24.30 5.43
N PRO A 7 -0.46 23.27 4.63
CA PRO A 7 0.67 23.36 3.72
C PRO A 7 0.47 24.48 2.67
N PRO A 8 1.56 25.12 2.21
CA PRO A 8 1.48 26.24 1.28
C PRO A 8 0.95 25.78 -0.09
N ILE A 9 0.04 26.58 -0.67
CA ILE A 9 -0.52 26.32 -2.00
C ILE A 9 0.46 26.88 -3.05
N LYS A 10 0.90 26.01 -3.96
CA LYS A 10 1.70 26.34 -5.14
C LYS A 10 0.80 26.46 -6.37
N LYS A 11 1.16 27.32 -7.33
CA LYS A 11 0.51 27.36 -8.65
C LYS A 11 1.37 26.57 -9.63
N ILE A 12 0.78 25.56 -10.26
CA ILE A 12 1.47 24.68 -11.22
C ILE A 12 0.72 24.72 -12.55
N ASN A 13 1.43 24.72 -13.68
CA ASN A 13 0.76 24.69 -14.96
C ASN A 13 0.02 23.36 -15.14
N THR A 14 -1.17 23.42 -15.71
CA THR A 14 -1.99 22.23 -16.01
C THR A 14 -1.27 21.24 -16.94
N SER A 15 -0.35 21.71 -17.78
CA SER A 15 0.49 20.90 -18.66
C SER A 15 1.57 20.11 -17.93
N ASP A 16 2.03 20.62 -16.79
CA ASP A 16 3.19 20.10 -16.08
C ASP A 16 2.79 19.01 -15.06
N LEU A 17 1.48 18.83 -14.86
CA LEU A 17 0.91 17.81 -13.98
C LEU A 17 0.90 16.44 -14.66
N ILE A 18 1.53 15.46 -14.00
CA ILE A 18 1.69 14.10 -14.49
C ILE A 18 0.54 13.24 -13.93
N PRO A 19 -0.36 12.71 -14.78
CA PRO A 19 -1.42 11.82 -14.31
C PRO A 19 -0.84 10.50 -13.79
N TYR A 20 -1.26 10.11 -12.58
CA TYR A 20 -0.91 8.79 -12.05
C TYR A 20 -1.59 7.67 -12.86
N VAL A 21 -0.77 6.72 -13.35
CA VAL A 21 -1.17 5.66 -14.27
C VAL A 21 -2.16 4.64 -13.68
N ASN A 22 -2.13 4.43 -12.36
CA ASN A 22 -3.02 3.50 -11.63
C ASN A 22 -4.12 4.25 -10.86
N ASN A 23 -4.67 5.31 -11.42
CA ASN A 23 -5.79 6.01 -10.79
C ASN A 23 -7.04 5.10 -10.77
N SER A 24 -7.36 4.56 -9.60
CA SER A 24 -8.50 3.65 -9.39
C SER A 24 -9.87 4.33 -9.53
N ARG A 25 -9.92 5.67 -9.55
CA ARG A 25 -11.14 6.46 -9.73
C ARG A 25 -11.17 7.04 -11.14
N ILE A 26 -11.72 6.28 -12.07
CA ILE A 26 -12.05 6.73 -13.43
C ILE A 26 -13.30 7.62 -13.31
N HIS A 27 -13.22 8.86 -13.81
CA HIS A 27 -14.37 9.77 -13.83
C HIS A 27 -15.04 9.71 -15.20
N SER A 28 -16.38 9.59 -15.23
CA SER A 28 -17.15 9.72 -16.47
C SER A 28 -17.12 11.17 -16.99
N GLU A 29 -17.42 11.38 -18.26
CA GLU A 29 -17.45 12.73 -18.84
C GLU A 29 -18.46 13.64 -18.14
N GLU A 30 -19.62 13.11 -17.74
CA GLU A 30 -20.66 13.85 -17.04
C GLU A 30 -20.17 14.34 -15.68
N GLN A 31 -19.44 13.50 -14.94
CA GLN A 31 -18.84 13.89 -13.66
C GLN A 31 -17.80 15.00 -13.84
N VAL A 32 -16.98 14.92 -14.89
CA VAL A 32 -15.99 15.97 -15.19
C VAL A 32 -16.68 17.28 -15.53
N LEU A 33 -17.80 17.25 -16.27
CA LEU A 33 -18.59 18.45 -16.59
C LEU A 33 -19.21 19.07 -15.34
N GLN A 34 -19.73 18.26 -14.42
CA GLN A 34 -20.26 18.76 -13.14
C GLN A 34 -19.17 19.43 -12.30
N ILE A 35 -17.97 18.83 -12.24
CA ILE A 35 -16.82 19.43 -11.56
C ILE A 35 -16.40 20.73 -12.26
N ALA A 36 -16.41 20.78 -13.60
CA ALA A 36 -16.11 21.98 -14.36
C ALA A 36 -17.12 23.11 -14.10
N ALA A 37 -18.42 22.79 -14.01
CA ALA A 37 -19.45 23.76 -13.64
C ALA A 37 -19.20 24.33 -12.25
N SER A 38 -18.91 23.47 -11.26
CA SER A 38 -18.59 23.89 -9.89
C SER A 38 -17.33 24.77 -9.83
N ILE A 39 -16.26 24.41 -10.55
CA ILE A 39 -15.03 25.22 -10.64
C ILE A 39 -15.31 26.59 -11.29
N LYS A 40 -16.18 26.64 -12.30
CA LYS A 40 -16.54 27.90 -12.96
C LYS A 40 -17.32 28.83 -12.05
N GLU A 41 -18.20 28.27 -11.20
CA GLU A 41 -19.07 29.03 -10.30
C GLU A 41 -18.37 29.46 -9.01
N PHE A 42 -17.62 28.55 -8.38
CA PHE A 42 -17.04 28.76 -7.05
C PHE A 42 -15.51 28.86 -7.04
N GLY A 43 -14.86 28.67 -8.19
CA GLY A 43 -13.40 28.56 -8.26
C GLY A 43 -12.86 27.26 -7.64
N PHE A 44 -11.55 27.23 -7.41
CA PHE A 44 -10.90 26.09 -6.77
C PHE A 44 -10.96 26.19 -5.24
N LEU A 45 -12.01 25.63 -4.65
CA LEU A 45 -12.13 25.53 -3.19
C LEU A 45 -11.15 24.52 -2.59
N ASN A 46 -10.85 23.46 -3.35
CA ASN A 46 -9.91 22.41 -2.94
C ASN A 46 -8.73 22.36 -3.92
N PRO A 47 -7.47 22.43 -3.46
CA PRO A 47 -6.28 22.31 -4.29
C PRO A 47 -5.98 20.85 -4.67
N ILE A 48 -5.25 20.64 -5.76
CA ILE A 48 -4.78 19.33 -6.22
C ILE A 48 -3.61 18.89 -5.35
N ILE A 49 -3.55 17.62 -4.98
CA ILE A 49 -2.43 17.10 -4.18
C ILE A 49 -1.44 16.45 -5.16
N ILE A 50 -0.19 16.93 -5.12
CA ILE A 50 0.89 16.44 -5.97
C ILE A 50 2.03 15.87 -5.14
N ASP A 51 2.80 14.98 -5.75
CA ASP A 51 4.12 14.62 -5.25
C ASP A 51 5.15 15.72 -5.57
N GLY A 52 6.38 15.57 -5.07
CA GLY A 52 7.48 16.51 -5.31
C GLY A 52 7.94 16.61 -6.77
N HIS A 53 7.38 15.81 -7.68
CA HIS A 53 7.70 15.73 -9.10
C HIS A 53 6.49 16.05 -10.01
N ASN A 54 5.48 16.77 -9.49
CA ASN A 54 4.22 17.12 -10.18
C ASN A 54 3.32 15.93 -10.54
N GLY A 55 3.56 14.74 -9.99
CA GLY A 55 2.67 13.60 -10.09
C GLY A 55 1.41 13.82 -9.27
N ILE A 56 0.24 13.63 -9.89
CA ILE A 56 -1.04 13.84 -9.23
C ILE A 56 -1.33 12.66 -8.29
N ILE A 57 -1.31 12.92 -6.99
CA ILE A 57 -1.72 11.96 -5.96
C ILE A 57 -3.25 11.96 -5.83
N ALA A 58 -3.87 13.15 -5.79
CA ALA A 58 -5.32 13.28 -5.69
C ALA A 58 -5.83 14.53 -6.40
N GLY A 59 -6.96 14.37 -7.11
CA GLY A 59 -7.62 15.46 -7.82
C GLY A 59 -7.66 15.33 -9.34
N HIS A 60 -7.46 14.14 -9.90
CA HIS A 60 -7.53 13.89 -11.35
C HIS A 60 -8.80 14.45 -12.00
N GLY A 61 -9.98 14.29 -11.39
CA GLY A 61 -11.24 14.89 -11.88
C GLY A 61 -11.18 16.41 -12.02
N ARG A 62 -10.55 17.11 -11.08
CA ARG A 62 -10.36 18.57 -11.10
C ARG A 62 -9.39 19.00 -12.20
N VAL A 63 -8.32 18.23 -12.44
CA VAL A 63 -7.38 18.47 -13.53
C VAL A 63 -8.06 18.25 -14.90
N MET A 64 -8.89 17.22 -15.04
CA MET A 64 -9.66 16.99 -16.26
C MET A 64 -10.67 18.11 -16.51
N ALA A 65 -11.37 18.57 -15.48
CA ALA A 65 -12.27 19.71 -15.56
C ALA A 65 -11.53 21.00 -15.94
N ALA A 66 -10.38 21.27 -15.32
CA ALA A 66 -9.51 22.40 -15.65
C ALA A 66 -9.05 22.39 -17.12
N LYS A 67 -8.68 21.21 -17.63
CA LYS A 67 -8.31 21.04 -19.05
C LYS A 67 -9.48 21.39 -19.97
N LYS A 68 -10.70 20.93 -19.67
CA LYS A 68 -11.92 21.32 -20.43
C LYS A 68 -12.19 22.83 -20.36
N LEU A 69 -11.93 23.46 -19.21
CA LEU A 69 -12.07 24.91 -19.01
C LEU A 69 -10.89 25.74 -19.55
N LYS A 70 -9.84 25.12 -20.10
CA LYS A 70 -8.61 25.78 -20.57
C LYS A 70 -7.90 26.63 -19.51
N ILE A 71 -7.96 26.22 -18.24
CA ILE A 71 -7.28 26.89 -17.14
C ILE A 71 -5.78 26.54 -17.20
N LYS A 72 -4.93 27.57 -17.18
CA LYS A 72 -3.47 27.42 -17.34
C LYS A 72 -2.76 26.99 -16.07
N GLU A 73 -3.14 27.56 -14.93
CA GLU A 73 -2.49 27.31 -13.64
C GLU A 73 -3.49 26.78 -12.62
N LEU A 74 -3.06 25.80 -11.82
CA LEU A 74 -3.90 25.13 -10.83
C LEU A 74 -3.30 25.23 -9.43
N PRO A 75 -4.13 25.44 -8.39
CA PRO A 75 -3.66 25.43 -7.02
C PRO A 75 -3.34 24.00 -6.61
N CYS A 76 -2.09 23.77 -6.21
CA CYS A 76 -1.55 22.48 -5.84
C CYS A 76 -0.93 22.53 -4.44
N ILE A 77 -1.08 21.45 -3.68
CA ILE A 77 -0.37 21.21 -2.41
C ILE A 77 0.65 20.12 -2.67
N ASP A 78 1.88 20.38 -2.27
CA ASP A 78 3.00 19.44 -2.37
C ASP A 78 3.04 18.53 -1.14
N ALA A 79 2.76 17.25 -1.37
CA ALA A 79 2.77 16.19 -0.37
C ALA A 79 4.06 15.35 -0.41
N SER A 80 5.16 15.86 -0.97
CA SER A 80 6.48 15.20 -0.93
C SER A 80 6.91 14.81 0.50
N HIS A 81 6.59 15.63 1.50
CA HIS A 81 6.84 15.30 2.91
C HIS A 81 6.08 14.04 3.39
N LEU A 82 4.97 13.66 2.75
CA LEU A 82 4.29 12.39 3.01
C LEU A 82 4.97 11.21 2.31
N SER A 83 5.64 11.45 1.17
CA SER A 83 6.41 10.41 0.47
C SER A 83 7.70 10.00 1.22
N GLU A 84 8.30 10.89 2.00
CA GLU A 84 9.40 10.51 2.91
C GLU A 84 8.88 9.77 4.16
N ALA A 85 7.68 10.12 4.65
CA ALA A 85 7.04 9.46 5.80
C ALA A 85 6.34 8.13 5.44
N GLN A 86 6.10 7.86 4.16
CA GLN A 86 5.60 6.59 3.62
C GLN A 86 6.62 6.04 2.62
N ASN A 87 7.76 5.62 3.15
CA ASN A 87 8.89 5.11 2.39
C ASN A 87 8.61 3.71 1.80
N GLY A 88 7.71 3.64 0.83
CA GLY A 88 7.37 2.42 0.12
C GLY A 88 6.68 2.76 -1.18
N SER A 89 7.46 2.96 -2.25
CA SER A 89 6.91 2.70 -3.59
C SER A 89 6.27 1.31 -3.55
N PRO A 90 5.02 1.14 -4.01
CA PRO A 90 4.38 -0.18 -4.00
C PRO A 90 5.30 -1.18 -4.68
N PHE A 91 5.60 -2.29 -4.02
CA PHE A 91 6.33 -3.38 -4.66
C PHE A 91 5.55 -3.83 -5.91
N ILE A 92 6.20 -3.78 -7.07
CA ILE A 92 5.64 -4.25 -8.33
C ILE A 92 6.14 -5.69 -8.55
N PRO A 93 5.26 -6.70 -8.54
CA PRO A 93 5.66 -8.07 -8.79
C PRO A 93 6.35 -8.25 -10.14
N PRO A 94 7.53 -8.91 -10.19
CA PRO A 94 8.16 -9.25 -11.46
C PRO A 94 7.33 -10.31 -12.19
N ILE A 95 7.26 -10.20 -13.53
CA ILE A 95 6.45 -11.10 -14.37
C ILE A 95 7.18 -12.43 -14.63
N ASP A 96 8.51 -12.39 -14.67
CA ASP A 96 9.39 -13.47 -15.15
C ASP A 96 10.19 -14.17 -14.04
N LYS A 97 10.02 -13.75 -12.79
CA LYS A 97 10.82 -14.22 -11.65
C LYS A 97 9.95 -14.64 -10.46
N PRO A 98 10.41 -15.59 -9.63
CA PRO A 98 9.79 -15.87 -8.35
C PRO A 98 9.77 -14.63 -7.45
N TRP A 99 8.71 -14.48 -6.66
CA TRP A 99 8.59 -13.42 -5.67
C TRP A 99 7.73 -13.85 -4.49
N CYS A 100 7.86 -13.13 -3.38
CA CYS A 100 7.06 -13.36 -2.17
C CYS A 100 6.40 -12.06 -1.70
N ARG A 101 5.19 -12.18 -1.15
CA ARG A 101 4.55 -11.14 -0.33
C ARG A 101 4.53 -11.60 1.12
N ILE A 102 4.96 -10.74 2.02
CA ILE A 102 4.99 -11.01 3.47
C ILE A 102 4.05 -10.02 4.15
N SER A 103 3.15 -10.54 4.97
CA SER A 103 2.26 -9.75 5.83
C SER A 103 2.40 -10.24 7.27
N ILE A 104 2.40 -9.31 8.22
CA ILE A 104 2.46 -9.60 9.66
C ILE A 104 1.22 -8.99 10.31
N ASP A 105 0.38 -9.84 10.87
CA ASP A 105 -0.87 -9.44 11.50
C ASP A 105 -0.82 -9.75 12.99
N TYR A 106 -0.93 -8.72 13.84
CA TYR A 106 -1.07 -8.89 15.28
C TYR A 106 -2.54 -9.14 15.64
N HIS A 107 -2.80 -10.12 16.50
CA HIS A 107 -4.11 -10.36 17.11
C HIS A 107 -4.09 -9.77 18.53
N SER A 108 -5.20 -9.17 18.96
CA SER A 108 -5.31 -8.61 20.31
C SER A 108 -5.20 -9.71 21.39
N THR A 109 -4.38 -9.42 22.38
CA THR A 109 -3.96 -10.20 23.57
C THR A 109 -5.07 -11.08 24.18
N GLN A 110 -4.79 -12.37 24.43
CA GLN A 110 -5.61 -13.19 25.34
C GLN A 110 -5.25 -12.89 26.80
N PHE A 111 -6.25 -12.49 27.59
CA PHE A 111 -6.15 -12.35 29.04
C PHE A 111 -6.04 -13.75 29.68
N SER A 112 -4.96 -14.02 30.40
CA SER A 112 -4.87 -15.21 31.26
C SER A 112 -4.37 -14.83 32.66
N GLY A 113 -5.30 -14.58 33.58
CA GLY A 113 -5.10 -14.76 35.03
C GLY A 113 -5.40 -13.56 35.94
N PHE A 114 -6.27 -13.78 36.93
CA PHE A 114 -6.38 -12.99 38.15
C PHE A 114 -5.15 -13.25 39.04
N GLY A 115 -4.22 -12.30 39.08
CA GLY A 115 -3.02 -12.33 39.92
C GLY A 115 -2.22 -11.02 39.75
N ASN A 116 -1.55 -10.57 40.81
CA ASN A 116 -1.14 -9.17 41.05
C ASN A 116 -0.08 -8.54 40.11
N ARG A 117 0.14 -9.06 38.89
CA ARG A 117 0.87 -8.40 37.80
C ARG A 117 0.33 -8.88 36.44
N ALA A 118 -0.29 -7.99 35.68
CA ALA A 118 -0.71 -8.26 34.30
C ALA A 118 0.53 -8.49 33.42
N LYS A 119 0.67 -9.69 32.84
CA LYS A 119 1.61 -9.96 31.75
C LYS A 119 0.80 -10.00 30.46
N PHE A 120 1.04 -9.04 29.57
CA PHE A 120 0.49 -9.05 28.23
C PHE A 120 1.36 -9.99 27.38
N ARG A 121 0.72 -10.90 26.65
CA ARG A 121 1.38 -11.67 25.59
C ARG A 121 0.70 -11.30 24.29
N ASP A 122 1.47 -10.69 23.40
CA ASP A 122 0.98 -10.35 22.07
C ASP A 122 1.17 -11.55 21.16
N PHE A 123 0.15 -11.85 20.36
CA PHE A 123 0.15 -12.95 19.41
C PHE A 123 -0.04 -12.39 18.01
N GLY A 124 0.44 -13.11 17.02
CA GLY A 124 0.25 -12.70 15.64
C GLY A 124 0.50 -13.83 14.66
N MET A 125 0.29 -13.50 13.39
CA MET A 125 0.49 -14.39 12.26
C MET A 125 1.41 -13.73 11.25
N ILE A 126 2.44 -14.45 10.84
CA ILE A 126 3.25 -14.14 9.65
C ILE A 126 2.63 -14.93 8.50
N SER A 127 2.16 -14.23 7.46
CA SER A 127 1.65 -14.81 6.23
C SER A 127 2.64 -14.57 5.09
N ILE A 128 3.14 -15.65 4.49
CA ILE A 128 4.07 -15.60 3.36
C ILE A 128 3.39 -16.22 2.15
N GLN A 129 3.11 -15.39 1.14
CA GLN A 129 2.62 -15.83 -0.15
C GLN A 129 3.81 -15.92 -1.12
N CYS A 130 4.07 -17.11 -1.65
CA CYS A 130 5.13 -17.37 -2.62
C CYS A 130 4.50 -17.57 -4.00
N PHE A 131 5.06 -16.92 -5.02
CA PHE A 131 4.58 -16.97 -6.40
C PHE A 131 5.72 -17.33 -7.34
N VAL A 132 5.46 -18.22 -8.29
CA VAL A 132 6.40 -18.62 -9.35
C VAL A 132 5.67 -18.60 -10.70
N PRO A 133 6.27 -18.04 -11.77
CA PRO A 133 5.65 -18.03 -13.09
C PRO A 133 5.30 -19.44 -13.57
N LYS A 134 4.14 -19.62 -14.22
CA LYS A 134 3.66 -20.95 -14.63
C LYS A 134 4.60 -21.72 -15.57
N ASN A 135 5.41 -20.99 -16.35
CA ASN A 135 6.41 -21.57 -17.25
C ASN A 135 7.70 -22.07 -16.56
N THR A 136 7.89 -21.80 -15.27
CA THR A 136 9.13 -22.13 -14.52
C THR A 136 9.04 -23.50 -13.82
N GLY A 137 7.85 -24.07 -13.70
CA GLY A 137 7.60 -25.33 -12.99
C GLY A 137 7.48 -25.17 -11.47
N THR A 138 6.88 -26.16 -10.80
CA THR A 138 6.48 -26.08 -9.38
C THR A 138 7.59 -26.43 -8.39
N LEU A 139 8.72 -27.00 -8.85
CA LEU A 139 9.84 -27.38 -7.98
C LEU A 139 10.46 -26.17 -7.25
N VAL A 140 10.57 -25.04 -7.95
CA VAL A 140 11.08 -23.79 -7.37
C VAL A 140 10.15 -23.31 -6.27
N LEU A 141 8.83 -23.38 -6.48
CA LEU A 141 7.85 -22.98 -5.48
C LEU A 141 7.95 -23.84 -4.21
N MET A 142 8.08 -25.16 -4.38
CA MET A 142 8.24 -26.09 -3.26
C MET A 142 9.53 -25.83 -2.46
N ARG A 143 10.64 -25.56 -3.15
CA ARG A 143 11.92 -25.22 -2.52
C ARG A 143 11.81 -23.93 -1.71
N VAL A 144 11.24 -22.87 -2.30
CA VAL A 144 11.03 -21.60 -1.60
C VAL A 144 10.15 -21.79 -0.36
N CYS A 145 9.07 -22.57 -0.47
CA CYS A 145 8.24 -22.91 0.68
C CYS A 145 9.04 -23.62 1.79
N GLN A 146 9.89 -24.59 1.42
CA GLN A 146 10.70 -25.32 2.40
C GLN A 146 11.73 -24.41 3.09
N GLU A 147 12.43 -23.56 2.34
CA GLU A 147 13.44 -22.63 2.91
C GLU A 147 12.83 -21.67 3.94
N TRP A 148 11.64 -21.15 3.66
CA TRP A 148 10.91 -20.32 4.62
C TRP A 148 10.40 -21.10 5.83
N ARG A 149 9.96 -22.35 5.65
CA ARG A 149 9.58 -23.22 6.77
C ARG A 149 10.79 -23.44 7.68
N ASP A 150 11.93 -23.84 7.12
CA ASP A 150 13.16 -24.09 7.88
C ASP A 150 13.65 -22.82 8.60
N LEU A 151 13.42 -21.64 8.01
CA LEU A 151 13.78 -20.36 8.62
C LEU A 151 12.92 -20.01 9.84
N LEU A 152 11.63 -20.36 9.82
CA LEU A 152 10.64 -19.94 10.81
C LEU A 152 10.37 -21.00 11.87
N GLU A 153 10.50 -22.28 11.52
CA GLU A 153 10.18 -23.39 12.41
C GLU A 153 11.11 -23.37 13.63
N GLY A 154 10.51 -23.17 14.82
CA GLY A 154 11.24 -23.05 16.09
C GLY A 154 12.06 -21.77 16.24
N LYS A 155 11.84 -20.74 15.41
CA LYS A 155 12.58 -19.48 15.49
C LYS A 155 12.24 -18.74 16.77
N SER A 156 13.26 -18.43 17.57
CA SER A 156 13.14 -17.59 18.76
C SER A 156 14.22 -16.53 18.78
N ILE A 157 13.83 -15.27 18.98
CA ILE A 157 14.72 -14.10 19.07
C ILE A 157 14.18 -13.21 20.19
N GLU A 158 14.97 -13.04 21.25
CA GLU A 158 14.60 -12.26 22.43
C GLU A 158 13.23 -12.67 23.02
N HIS A 159 12.20 -11.83 22.82
CA HIS A 159 10.84 -12.02 23.27
C HIS A 159 9.93 -12.66 22.22
N LEU A 160 10.36 -12.69 20.95
CA LEU A 160 9.61 -13.24 19.83
C LEU A 160 9.88 -14.74 19.67
N GLU A 161 8.80 -15.52 19.52
CA GLU A 161 8.86 -16.95 19.28
C GLU A 161 7.80 -17.34 18.24
N VAL A 162 8.26 -17.99 17.17
CA VAL A 162 7.39 -18.65 16.21
C VAL A 162 7.15 -20.07 16.70
N TYR A 163 5.91 -20.37 17.10
CA TYR A 163 5.59 -21.63 17.79
C TYR A 163 4.82 -22.62 16.92
N ILE A 164 4.20 -22.17 15.81
CA ILE A 164 3.53 -23.04 14.83
C ILE A 164 3.83 -22.55 13.42
N VAL A 165 4.18 -23.46 12.52
CA VAL A 165 4.24 -23.22 11.07
C VAL A 165 3.31 -24.21 10.36
N HIS A 166 2.28 -23.67 9.71
CA HIS A 166 1.24 -24.44 9.03
C HIS A 166 1.76 -25.05 7.71
N ALA A 167 1.05 -26.06 7.20
CA ALA A 167 1.34 -26.62 5.87
C ALA A 167 1.01 -25.60 4.76
N PRO A 168 1.80 -25.51 3.67
CA PRO A 168 1.54 -24.58 2.57
C PRO A 168 0.22 -24.89 1.84
N GLN A 169 -0.64 -23.89 1.69
CA GLN A 169 -1.92 -23.99 0.97
C GLN A 169 -1.80 -23.36 -0.42
N ASN A 170 -2.59 -23.82 -1.40
CA ASN A 170 -2.56 -23.24 -2.74
C ASN A 170 -3.24 -21.87 -2.76
N ILE A 171 -2.77 -20.99 -3.65
CA ILE A 171 -3.40 -19.73 -4.01
C ILE A 171 -3.77 -19.82 -5.49
N ASP A 172 -5.01 -19.49 -5.82
CA ASP A 172 -5.46 -19.38 -7.20
C ASP A 172 -4.96 -18.06 -7.80
N ASP A 173 -4.18 -18.16 -8.87
CA ASP A 173 -3.68 -17.02 -9.65
C ASP A 173 -3.59 -17.38 -11.14
N ASP A 174 -3.97 -16.43 -12.01
CA ASP A 174 -4.05 -16.64 -13.45
C ASP A 174 -2.66 -16.76 -14.11
N ASN A 175 -1.65 -16.08 -13.57
CA ASN A 175 -0.32 -15.96 -14.17
C ASN A 175 0.77 -16.75 -13.41
N PHE A 176 0.55 -17.02 -12.14
CA PHE A 176 1.52 -17.67 -11.25
C PHE A 176 0.99 -18.97 -10.65
N TYR A 177 1.89 -19.88 -10.31
CA TYR A 177 1.62 -20.87 -9.27
C TYR A 177 1.87 -20.21 -7.92
N GLY A 178 0.84 -20.19 -7.06
CA GLY A 178 0.89 -19.55 -5.75
C GLY A 178 0.74 -20.54 -4.60
N LYS A 179 1.51 -20.34 -3.53
CA LYS A 179 1.29 -21.00 -2.23
C LYS A 179 1.37 -20.00 -1.09
N ILE A 180 0.52 -20.16 -0.08
CA ILE A 180 0.58 -19.39 1.16
C ILE A 180 1.01 -20.29 2.31
N MET A 181 1.97 -19.78 3.10
CA MET A 181 2.36 -20.35 4.38
C MET A 181 2.04 -19.38 5.49
N ARG A 182 1.69 -19.93 6.64
CA ARG A 182 1.29 -19.17 7.81
C ARG A 182 2.07 -19.66 9.01
N ALA A 183 2.64 -18.73 9.77
CA ALA A 183 3.39 -19.02 10.97
C ALA A 183 2.87 -18.17 12.12
N GLU A 184 2.48 -18.81 13.22
CA GLU A 184 2.01 -18.11 14.41
C GLU A 184 3.20 -17.73 15.29
N PHE A 185 3.20 -16.49 15.77
CA PHE A 185 4.21 -15.99 16.67
C PHE A 185 3.60 -15.42 17.95
N ARG A 186 4.40 -15.42 19.02
CA ARG A 186 4.11 -14.72 20.26
C ARG A 186 5.25 -13.82 20.65
N VAL A 187 4.94 -12.75 21.38
CA VAL A 187 5.86 -11.82 22.01
C VAL A 187 5.62 -11.87 23.52
N ASN A 188 6.64 -12.27 24.28
CA ASN A 188 6.59 -12.51 25.74
C ASN A 188 7.09 -11.35 26.59
#